data_AF-A0A4V1SIG4-F1
#
_entry.id   AF-A0A4V1SIG4-F1
#
_cell.length_a   1.000
_cell.length_b   1.000
_cell.length_c   1.000
_cell.angle_alpha   90.00
_cell.angle_beta   90.00
_cell.angle_gamma   90.00
#
_symmetry.space_group_name_H-M   'P 1'
#
loop_
_entity.id
_entity.type
_entity.pdbx_description
1 polymer ?
#
loop_
_entity_poly.entity_id
_entity_poly.type
_entity_poly.pdbx_seq_one_letter_code
_entity_poly.pdbx_strand_id
1 'polypeptide(L)'
;MKTSHSIAVVLAGAVAGFLVSRSGDVAAAQGPEATVTHRAKVRPVTTREKAPPPRTLAGLSESIRRSGGLPEGVVEDLERLPSETLRERLVALAAISVPGSVYLTPSQKWYAGLDALAGELFHREGEASLIWAESTGDPDLTAALLRAAADDPALVKKWMSKLSPAWDPDRLEYWRVYSRVADIATSRGSEALLEAEALFPQSMPETALKYPEDFDFAGYVAKTQWDKGRSLAVKAWASRDPDAVAALLKSGSVNIRDGIASSAMDGVAIAADDASVVKWLGEWTSALGKDTREDVLGNLLRQETRQGLGVALVAGLSTPEDRIAVAASGLRHNWSGDSVAPYLEALPNAAERQGAVAQWWNNVPTGMRAGQRTMMEKTFDQMNLPPAEEEQLRARMTE
;
A
#
# COMPACT_ATOMS: atom_id res chain seq x y z
N MET A 1 3.42 20.80 -59.74
CA MET A 1 4.47 21.72 -59.26
C MET A 1 3.88 23.10 -59.04
N LYS A 2 3.39 23.39 -57.84
CA LYS A 2 2.97 24.73 -57.40
C LYS A 2 3.14 24.84 -55.88
N THR A 3 3.98 25.81 -55.51
CA THR A 3 3.91 26.75 -54.37
C THR A 3 3.07 26.41 -53.14
N SER A 4 3.75 26.53 -51.99
CA SER A 4 3.29 26.67 -50.61
C SER A 4 1.97 27.42 -50.43
N HIS A 5 1.07 26.86 -49.60
CA HIS A 5 0.13 27.60 -48.75
C HIS A 5 0.02 26.89 -47.38
N SER A 6 0.09 27.72 -46.35
CA SER A 6 -0.05 27.56 -44.90
C SER A 6 -0.98 26.46 -44.37
N ILE A 7 -0.60 25.84 -43.24
CA ILE A 7 -1.37 25.79 -41.98
C ILE A 7 -0.35 25.66 -40.84
N ALA A 8 -0.02 26.81 -40.25
CA ALA A 8 0.28 26.91 -38.84
C ALA A 8 -0.92 27.62 -38.19
N VAL A 9 -1.00 27.51 -36.86
CA VAL A 9 -1.98 28.11 -35.92
C VAL A 9 -3.12 27.16 -35.54
N VAL A 10 -2.93 26.45 -34.40
CA VAL A 10 -3.85 26.41 -33.22
C VAL A 10 -3.08 26.02 -31.93
N LEU A 11 -1.86 25.48 -32.01
CA LEU A 11 -1.17 24.89 -30.85
C LEU A 11 -0.30 25.81 -29.95
N ALA A 12 -0.47 27.14 -29.99
CA ALA A 12 0.43 28.07 -29.27
C ALA A 12 -0.21 28.87 -28.10
N GLY A 13 -1.46 28.61 -27.71
CA GLY A 13 -2.19 29.48 -26.76
C GLY A 13 -2.20 29.06 -25.28
N ALA A 14 -1.95 27.79 -24.94
CA ALA A 14 -2.27 27.29 -23.60
C ALA A 14 -1.07 27.22 -22.62
N VAL A 15 0.16 27.40 -23.08
CA VAL A 15 1.37 27.17 -22.26
C VAL A 15 2.02 28.46 -21.75
N ALA A 16 1.70 29.63 -22.31
CA ALA A 16 2.39 30.89 -21.98
C ALA A 16 1.79 31.71 -20.82
N GLY A 17 0.62 31.34 -20.28
CA GLY A 17 -0.07 32.14 -19.24
C GLY A 17 0.31 31.82 -17.79
N PHE A 18 1.10 30.76 -17.53
CA PHE A 18 1.25 30.22 -16.17
C PHE A 18 2.40 30.83 -15.35
N LEU A 19 3.16 31.80 -15.89
CA LEU A 19 4.32 32.38 -15.17
C LEU A 19 4.16 33.83 -14.69
N VAL A 20 2.99 34.46 -14.83
CA VAL A 20 2.79 35.84 -14.33
C VAL A 20 1.43 35.99 -13.63
N SER A 21 1.33 35.55 -12.37
CA SER A 21 0.56 36.26 -11.32
C SER A 21 0.78 35.60 -9.96
N ARG A 22 1.95 35.87 -9.36
CA ARG A 22 2.14 35.65 -7.93
C ARG A 22 2.92 36.83 -7.35
N SER A 23 2.22 37.93 -7.16
CA SER A 23 2.65 39.07 -6.36
C SER A 23 1.43 39.90 -5.97
N GLY A 24 1.18 40.06 -4.67
CA GLY A 24 0.09 40.88 -4.14
C GLY A 24 -0.38 40.45 -2.75
N ASP A 25 -0.01 41.25 -1.77
CA ASP A 25 0.04 41.03 -0.32
C ASP A 25 -1.29 41.05 0.47
N VAL A 26 -1.26 40.34 1.61
CA VAL A 26 -1.57 40.69 3.03
C VAL A 26 -2.68 41.70 3.41
N ALA A 27 -3.33 41.36 4.56
CA ALA A 27 -4.05 42.19 5.58
C ALA A 27 -5.60 42.19 5.48
N ALA A 28 -6.41 42.14 6.55
CA ALA A 28 -6.28 41.98 8.01
C ALA A 28 -7.72 41.95 8.63
N ALA A 29 -7.79 41.82 9.96
CA ALA A 29 -8.92 42.11 10.89
C ALA A 29 -9.83 40.90 11.25
N GLN A 30 -9.67 40.31 12.44
CA GLN A 30 -10.23 40.66 13.79
C GLN A 30 -11.55 39.91 14.09
N GLY A 31 -11.60 39.15 15.20
CA GLY A 31 -12.75 38.36 15.70
C GLY A 31 -13.82 39.20 16.42
N PRO A 32 -14.56 38.70 17.46
CA PRO A 32 -14.74 37.34 17.99
C PRO A 32 -16.23 36.96 18.28
N GLU A 33 -16.42 35.79 18.93
CA GLU A 33 -17.55 35.34 19.80
C GLU A 33 -18.88 34.74 19.26
N ALA A 34 -19.10 33.51 19.78
CA ALA A 34 -20.33 32.95 20.38
C ALA A 34 -21.55 32.55 19.51
N THR A 35 -21.91 31.26 19.57
CA THR A 35 -23.06 30.70 20.34
C THR A 35 -23.63 29.45 19.66
N VAL A 36 -23.70 28.35 20.40
CA VAL A 36 -24.39 27.10 20.04
C VAL A 36 -25.91 27.27 20.15
N THR A 37 -26.69 26.87 19.13
CA THR A 37 -28.07 26.38 19.32
C THR A 37 -28.49 25.41 18.21
N HIS A 38 -28.94 24.22 18.62
CA HIS A 38 -29.68 23.27 17.79
C HIS A 38 -31.07 23.81 17.41
N ARG A 39 -31.43 23.76 16.12
CA ARG A 39 -32.85 23.57 15.72
C ARG A 39 -32.98 23.10 14.26
N ALA A 40 -33.55 21.91 14.10
CA ALA A 40 -34.04 21.42 12.83
C ALA A 40 -35.06 22.40 12.22
N LYS A 41 -34.84 22.79 10.96
CA LYS A 41 -35.81 23.50 10.13
C LYS A 41 -35.96 22.75 8.81
N VAL A 42 -37.05 21.99 8.72
CA VAL A 42 -37.66 21.57 7.47
C VAL A 42 -38.23 22.82 6.78
N ARG A 43 -37.89 23.06 5.51
CA ARG A 43 -38.62 23.94 4.57
C ARG A 43 -38.11 23.77 3.13
N PRO A 44 -38.86 24.21 2.10
CA PRO A 44 -39.72 23.38 1.28
C PRO A 44 -39.22 23.23 -0.17
N VAL A 45 -39.84 22.30 -0.90
CA VAL A 45 -39.74 22.21 -2.37
C VAL A 45 -40.41 23.43 -2.99
N THR A 46 -39.65 24.23 -3.73
CA THR A 46 -40.18 25.13 -4.78
C THR A 46 -39.30 25.06 -6.02
N THR A 47 -40.01 24.89 -7.13
CA THR A 47 -39.60 24.69 -8.51
C THR A 47 -38.90 25.87 -9.18
N ARG A 48 -38.04 25.51 -10.14
CA ARG A 48 -37.74 26.16 -11.43
C ARG A 48 -36.79 27.37 -11.40
N GLU A 49 -35.49 27.08 -11.40
CA GLU A 49 -34.48 27.95 -12.02
C GLU A 49 -34.09 27.42 -13.41
N LYS A 50 -33.92 28.36 -14.34
CA LYS A 50 -33.63 28.17 -15.76
C LYS A 50 -32.43 27.25 -15.97
N ALA A 51 -32.50 26.45 -17.04
CA ALA A 51 -31.40 25.61 -17.50
C ALA A 51 -30.10 26.43 -17.59
N PRO A 52 -29.00 25.99 -16.94
CA PRO A 52 -27.71 26.61 -17.14
C PRO A 52 -27.25 26.37 -18.58
N PRO A 53 -26.49 27.30 -19.18
CA PRO A 53 -26.03 27.19 -20.57
C PRO A 53 -25.20 25.91 -20.78
N PRO A 54 -25.13 25.40 -22.04
CA PRO A 54 -24.48 24.13 -22.36
C PRO A 54 -23.02 24.14 -21.89
N ARG A 55 -22.71 23.26 -20.94
CA ARG A 55 -21.37 23.09 -20.39
C ARG A 55 -20.56 22.22 -21.36
N THR A 56 -19.55 22.81 -22.00
CA THR A 56 -18.63 22.17 -22.94
C THR A 56 -17.72 21.14 -22.23
N LEU A 57 -17.13 20.21 -22.99
CA LEU A 57 -16.19 19.14 -22.56
C LEU A 57 -15.11 19.58 -21.55
N ALA A 58 -14.70 20.85 -21.55
CA ALA A 58 -13.75 21.42 -20.60
C ALA A 58 -14.30 21.51 -19.16
N GLY A 59 -15.61 21.64 -18.97
CA GLY A 59 -16.26 21.64 -17.65
C GLY A 59 -16.45 20.25 -17.04
N LEU A 60 -16.40 19.19 -17.86
CA LEU A 60 -16.44 17.79 -17.42
C LEU A 60 -15.09 17.38 -16.81
N SER A 61 -13.99 17.83 -17.42
CA SER A 61 -12.62 17.62 -16.94
C SER A 61 -12.32 18.28 -15.58
N GLU A 62 -12.91 19.45 -15.31
CA GLU A 62 -12.72 20.17 -14.03
C GLU A 62 -13.55 19.56 -12.87
N SER A 63 -14.63 18.84 -13.17
CA SER A 63 -15.49 18.17 -12.19
C SER A 63 -14.96 16.78 -11.79
N ILE A 64 -14.37 16.04 -12.72
CA ILE A 64 -13.58 14.82 -12.46
C ILE A 64 -12.43 15.11 -11.48
N ARG A 65 -11.99 16.37 -11.43
CA ARG A 65 -10.96 16.87 -10.50
C ARG A 65 -11.40 16.89 -9.03
N ARG A 66 -12.71 16.87 -8.67
CA ARG A 66 -13.16 17.08 -7.27
C ARG A 66 -13.66 15.87 -6.45
N SER A 67 -14.13 14.74 -7.00
CA SER A 67 -14.98 13.81 -6.19
C SER A 67 -14.75 12.28 -6.22
N GLY A 68 -13.82 11.70 -6.97
CA GLY A 68 -13.31 10.35 -6.64
C GLY A 68 -14.26 9.13 -6.80
N GLY A 69 -15.14 9.09 -7.79
CA GLY A 69 -15.87 7.89 -8.21
C GLY A 69 -16.71 8.18 -9.45
N LEU A 70 -16.72 7.30 -10.45
CA LEU A 70 -17.52 7.49 -11.68
C LEU A 70 -19.01 7.57 -11.29
N PRO A 71 -19.72 8.67 -11.58
CA PRO A 71 -21.15 8.78 -11.25
C PRO A 71 -22.00 7.82 -12.10
N GLU A 72 -23.12 7.33 -11.54
CA GLU A 72 -24.21 6.71 -12.31
C GLU A 72 -24.65 7.66 -13.44
N GLY A 73 -24.69 7.15 -14.67
CA GLY A 73 -24.91 7.90 -15.91
C GLY A 73 -23.69 7.94 -16.85
N VAL A 74 -22.46 7.84 -16.33
CA VAL A 74 -21.26 7.70 -17.19
C VAL A 74 -21.23 6.32 -17.86
N VAL A 75 -21.66 5.26 -17.15
CA VAL A 75 -21.78 3.90 -17.71
C VAL A 75 -22.78 3.90 -18.88
N GLU A 76 -23.97 4.49 -18.68
CA GLU A 76 -24.99 4.61 -19.74
C GLU A 76 -24.51 5.42 -20.96
N ASP A 77 -23.62 6.40 -20.77
CA ASP A 77 -23.05 7.17 -21.88
C ASP A 77 -21.94 6.41 -22.60
N LEU A 78 -21.16 5.56 -21.91
CA LEU A 78 -20.21 4.64 -22.53
C LEU A 78 -20.93 3.57 -23.36
N GLU A 79 -22.02 3.00 -22.84
CA GLU A 79 -22.91 2.04 -23.51
C GLU A 79 -23.46 2.56 -24.86
N ARG A 80 -23.55 3.88 -25.04
CA ARG A 80 -24.03 4.52 -26.27
C ARG A 80 -22.94 4.84 -27.29
N LEU A 81 -21.66 4.85 -26.90
CA LEU A 81 -20.55 5.11 -27.82
C LEU A 81 -20.30 3.89 -28.72
N PRO A 82 -20.14 4.01 -30.04
CA PRO A 82 -19.73 2.89 -30.90
C PRO A 82 -18.37 2.30 -30.49
N SER A 83 -18.13 1.01 -30.74
CA SER A 83 -16.86 0.35 -30.36
C SER A 83 -15.63 1.00 -31.00
N GLU A 84 -15.74 1.51 -32.22
CA GLU A 84 -14.67 2.28 -32.89
C GLU A 84 -14.28 3.51 -32.07
N THR A 85 -15.27 4.28 -31.60
CA THR A 85 -15.04 5.45 -30.74
C THR A 85 -14.47 5.07 -29.37
N LEU A 86 -14.86 3.92 -28.81
CA LEU A 86 -14.26 3.40 -27.58
C LEU A 86 -12.78 3.05 -27.79
N ARG A 87 -12.43 2.38 -28.90
CA ARG A 87 -11.05 2.05 -29.27
C ARG A 87 -10.20 3.31 -29.49
N GLU A 88 -10.69 4.29 -30.25
CA GLU A 88 -10.01 5.58 -30.47
C GLU A 88 -9.72 6.30 -29.16
N ARG A 89 -10.71 6.37 -28.27
CA ARG A 89 -10.56 7.01 -26.96
C ARG A 89 -9.60 6.24 -26.07
N LEU A 90 -9.64 4.91 -26.09
CA LEU A 90 -8.74 4.08 -25.31
C LEU A 90 -7.28 4.27 -25.76
N VAL A 91 -7.01 4.28 -27.08
CA VAL A 91 -5.66 4.57 -27.64
C VAL A 91 -5.20 5.97 -27.26
N ALA A 92 -6.06 6.98 -27.43
CA ALA A 92 -5.74 8.36 -27.09
C ALA A 92 -5.46 8.53 -25.59
N LEU A 93 -6.16 7.76 -24.75
CA LEU A 93 -5.90 7.70 -23.32
C LEU A 93 -4.52 7.03 -23.12
N ALA A 94 -4.33 5.77 -23.46
CA ALA A 94 -3.06 5.04 -23.23
C ALA A 94 -1.79 5.79 -23.68
N ALA A 95 -1.86 6.58 -24.76
CA ALA A 95 -0.74 7.38 -25.26
C ALA A 95 -0.29 8.54 -24.33
N ILE A 96 -1.08 8.96 -23.33
CA ILE A 96 -0.68 10.02 -22.41
C ILE A 96 0.22 9.44 -21.32
N SER A 97 1.50 9.82 -21.35
CA SER A 97 2.45 9.50 -20.29
C SER A 97 2.08 10.18 -18.98
N VAL A 98 1.72 9.39 -17.96
CA VAL A 98 1.54 9.88 -16.59
C VAL A 98 2.87 9.73 -15.84
N PRO A 99 3.42 10.79 -15.23
CA PRO A 99 4.65 10.71 -14.44
C PRO A 99 4.55 9.64 -13.34
N GLY A 100 5.57 8.78 -13.26
CA GLY A 100 5.58 7.46 -12.62
C GLY A 100 5.50 7.42 -11.09
N SER A 101 4.47 8.01 -10.49
CA SER A 101 4.07 7.59 -9.15
C SER A 101 2.61 7.14 -9.15
N VAL A 102 2.43 5.87 -8.80
CA VAL A 102 1.13 5.16 -8.71
C VAL A 102 0.25 5.74 -7.59
N TYR A 103 0.85 6.55 -6.70
CA TYR A 103 0.24 7.05 -5.47
C TYR A 103 -0.28 8.49 -5.54
N LEU A 104 -0.08 9.20 -6.66
CA LEU A 104 -0.67 10.52 -6.84
C LEU A 104 -2.11 10.41 -7.40
N THR A 105 -3.02 11.18 -6.81
CA THR A 105 -4.46 11.22 -7.13
C THR A 105 -4.81 11.40 -8.62
N PRO A 106 -4.02 12.13 -9.46
CA PRO A 106 -4.26 12.20 -10.90
C PRO A 106 -4.08 10.86 -11.62
N SER A 107 -3.08 10.06 -11.22
CA SER A 107 -2.82 8.72 -11.77
C SER A 107 -4.01 7.79 -11.53
N GLN A 108 -4.60 7.81 -10.33
CA GLN A 108 -5.75 6.96 -9.99
C GLN A 108 -7.00 7.26 -10.85
N LYS A 109 -7.32 8.54 -11.07
CA LYS A 109 -8.47 8.96 -11.88
C LYS A 109 -8.28 8.63 -13.36
N TRP A 110 -7.04 8.75 -13.82
CA TRP A 110 -6.64 8.38 -15.17
C TRP A 110 -6.88 6.89 -15.44
N TYR A 111 -6.39 6.02 -14.56
CA TYR A 111 -6.60 4.58 -14.70
C TYR A 111 -8.06 4.18 -14.55
N ALA A 112 -8.85 4.86 -13.70
CA ALA A 112 -10.28 4.62 -13.64
C ALA A 112 -11.00 4.89 -14.99
N GLY A 113 -10.57 5.91 -15.73
CA GLY A 113 -11.10 6.18 -17.08
C GLY A 113 -10.69 5.13 -18.11
N LEU A 114 -9.42 4.68 -18.05
CA LEU A 114 -8.90 3.60 -18.90
C LEU A 114 -9.67 2.29 -18.64
N ASP A 115 -9.93 1.98 -17.38
CA ASP A 115 -10.61 0.75 -16.95
C ASP A 115 -12.08 0.74 -17.35
N ALA A 116 -12.76 1.89 -17.27
CA ALA A 116 -14.15 2.00 -17.70
C ALA A 116 -14.31 1.81 -19.21
N LEU A 117 -13.43 2.44 -20.01
CA LEU A 117 -13.44 2.27 -21.47
C LEU A 117 -13.08 0.84 -21.88
N ALA A 118 -12.05 0.25 -21.25
CA ALA A 118 -11.66 -1.12 -21.50
C ALA A 118 -12.75 -2.11 -21.06
N GLY A 119 -13.39 -1.86 -19.92
CA GLY A 119 -14.51 -2.64 -19.39
C GLY A 119 -15.67 -2.72 -20.38
N GLU A 120 -16.13 -1.57 -20.88
CA GLU A 120 -17.23 -1.52 -21.84
C GLU A 120 -16.85 -2.14 -23.20
N LEU A 121 -15.64 -1.85 -23.70
CA LEU A 121 -15.17 -2.43 -24.96
C LEU A 121 -15.09 -3.95 -24.87
N PHE A 122 -14.53 -4.47 -23.78
CA PHE A 122 -14.45 -5.90 -23.52
C PHE A 122 -15.83 -6.54 -23.32
N HIS A 123 -16.76 -5.85 -22.66
CA HIS A 123 -18.13 -6.34 -22.52
C HIS A 123 -18.80 -6.62 -23.88
N ARG A 124 -18.53 -5.78 -24.89
CA ARG A 124 -19.12 -5.91 -26.22
C ARG A 124 -18.40 -6.88 -27.14
N GLU A 125 -17.07 -6.87 -27.09
CA GLU A 125 -16.24 -7.56 -28.08
C GLU A 125 -15.55 -8.81 -27.52
N GLY A 126 -15.52 -8.96 -26.21
CA GLY A 126 -14.85 -10.05 -25.50
C GLY A 126 -13.40 -10.19 -25.93
N GLU A 127 -12.99 -11.41 -26.27
CA GLU A 127 -11.62 -11.68 -26.72
C GLU A 127 -11.20 -10.89 -27.98
N ALA A 128 -12.14 -10.45 -28.83
CA ALA A 128 -11.79 -9.70 -30.03
C ALA A 128 -11.13 -8.33 -29.72
N SER A 129 -11.49 -7.68 -28.60
CA SER A 129 -10.82 -6.45 -28.18
C SER A 129 -9.40 -6.71 -27.70
N LEU A 130 -9.12 -7.86 -27.07
CA LEU A 130 -7.77 -8.26 -26.66
C LEU A 130 -6.88 -8.51 -27.88
N ILE A 131 -7.38 -9.20 -28.90
CA ILE A 131 -6.68 -9.41 -30.18
C ILE A 131 -6.36 -8.08 -30.85
N TRP A 132 -7.32 -7.15 -30.87
CA TRP A 132 -7.08 -5.81 -31.39
C TRP A 132 -5.99 -5.07 -30.60
N ALA A 133 -6.07 -5.04 -29.27
CA ALA A 133 -5.08 -4.33 -28.45
C ALA A 133 -3.68 -4.92 -28.59
N GLU A 134 -3.54 -6.24 -28.63
CA GLU A 134 -2.27 -6.89 -28.90
C GLU A 134 -1.68 -6.45 -30.26
N SER A 135 -2.51 -6.33 -31.30
CA SER A 135 -2.06 -5.90 -32.63
C SER A 135 -1.51 -4.47 -32.67
N THR A 136 -1.83 -3.64 -31.66
CA THR A 136 -1.27 -2.28 -31.53
C THR A 136 0.17 -2.28 -31.00
N GLY A 137 0.60 -3.36 -30.34
CA GLY A 137 1.89 -3.45 -29.67
C GLY A 137 1.97 -2.65 -28.36
N ASP A 138 0.88 -2.05 -27.90
CA ASP A 138 0.83 -1.27 -26.66
C ASP A 138 0.48 -2.16 -25.44
N PRO A 139 1.41 -2.33 -24.48
CA PRO A 139 1.18 -3.16 -23.31
C PRO A 139 0.15 -2.56 -22.34
N ASP A 140 0.00 -1.23 -22.26
CA ASP A 140 -0.98 -0.59 -21.36
C ASP A 140 -2.42 -0.86 -21.83
N LEU A 141 -2.65 -0.82 -23.14
CA LEU A 141 -3.94 -1.18 -23.75
C LEU A 141 -4.30 -2.63 -23.49
N THR A 142 -3.33 -3.52 -23.72
CA THR A 142 -3.51 -4.96 -23.50
C THR A 142 -3.78 -5.25 -22.02
N ALA A 143 -3.06 -4.61 -21.11
CA ALA A 143 -3.26 -4.75 -19.66
C ALA A 143 -4.59 -4.18 -19.17
N ALA A 144 -5.07 -3.07 -19.73
CA ALA A 144 -6.38 -2.52 -19.39
C ALA A 144 -7.51 -3.49 -19.76
N LEU A 145 -7.46 -4.08 -20.95
CA LEU A 145 -8.46 -5.06 -21.38
C LEU A 145 -8.34 -6.40 -20.65
N LEU A 146 -7.13 -6.83 -20.28
CA LEU A 146 -6.99 -8.02 -19.43
C LEU A 146 -7.54 -7.82 -18.02
N ARG A 147 -7.48 -6.60 -17.49
CA ARG A 147 -8.16 -6.27 -16.23
C ARG A 147 -9.67 -6.27 -16.36
N ALA A 148 -10.20 -5.84 -17.51
CA ALA A 148 -11.63 -5.98 -17.80
C ALA A 148 -12.06 -7.45 -17.90
N ALA A 149 -11.16 -8.32 -18.40
CA ALA A 149 -11.37 -9.76 -18.49
C ALA A 149 -11.14 -10.51 -17.17
N ALA A 150 -10.80 -9.83 -16.06
CA ALA A 150 -10.35 -10.48 -14.83
C ALA A 150 -11.40 -11.41 -14.18
N ASP A 151 -12.68 -11.26 -14.53
CA ASP A 151 -13.74 -12.18 -14.12
C ASP A 151 -13.77 -13.52 -14.88
N ASP A 152 -13.01 -13.67 -15.97
CA ASP A 152 -12.84 -14.90 -16.76
C ASP A 152 -11.43 -15.50 -16.56
N PRO A 153 -11.24 -16.40 -15.59
CA PRO A 153 -9.92 -16.95 -15.27
C PRO A 153 -9.31 -17.75 -16.42
N ALA A 154 -10.14 -18.40 -17.26
CA ALA A 154 -9.65 -19.19 -18.37
C ALA A 154 -9.05 -18.29 -19.46
N LEU A 155 -9.72 -17.17 -19.76
CA LEU A 155 -9.22 -16.17 -20.69
C LEU A 155 -7.97 -15.47 -20.16
N VAL A 156 -7.97 -15.03 -18.89
CA VAL A 156 -6.79 -14.43 -18.26
C VAL A 156 -5.61 -15.39 -18.31
N LYS A 157 -5.80 -16.68 -17.95
CA LYS A 157 -4.75 -17.69 -18.03
C LYS A 157 -4.20 -17.86 -19.44
N LYS A 158 -5.07 -17.96 -20.45
CA LYS A 158 -4.68 -18.05 -21.87
C LYS A 158 -3.79 -16.88 -22.28
N TRP A 159 -4.20 -15.66 -21.96
CA TRP A 159 -3.49 -14.46 -22.35
C TRP A 159 -2.22 -14.21 -21.54
N MET A 160 -2.24 -14.42 -20.24
CA MET A 160 -1.04 -14.32 -19.40
C MET A 160 0.02 -15.34 -19.82
N SER A 161 -0.36 -16.57 -20.19
CA SER A 161 0.57 -17.57 -20.72
C SER A 161 1.21 -17.12 -22.04
N LYS A 162 0.48 -16.36 -22.85
CA LYS A 162 0.97 -15.81 -24.13
C LYS A 162 1.89 -14.60 -23.93
N LEU A 163 1.53 -13.70 -23.01
CA LEU A 163 2.20 -12.41 -22.83
C LEU A 163 3.37 -12.46 -21.84
N SER A 164 3.32 -13.35 -20.84
CA SER A 164 4.34 -13.44 -19.79
C SER A 164 5.78 -13.61 -20.28
N PRO A 165 6.09 -14.29 -21.41
CA PRO A 165 7.46 -14.33 -21.93
C PRO A 165 7.98 -12.97 -22.42
N ALA A 166 7.08 -12.07 -22.82
CA ALA A 166 7.39 -10.75 -23.36
C ALA A 166 7.18 -9.61 -22.36
N TRP A 167 6.40 -9.85 -21.30
CA TRP A 167 6.15 -8.89 -20.24
C TRP A 167 7.15 -9.05 -19.12
N ASP A 168 7.93 -8.00 -18.91
CA ASP A 168 8.80 -7.87 -17.75
C ASP A 168 7.95 -7.80 -16.47
N PRO A 169 8.11 -8.74 -15.53
CA PRO A 169 7.32 -8.79 -14.29
C PRO A 169 7.52 -7.60 -13.35
N ASP A 170 8.56 -6.78 -13.57
CA ASP A 170 8.77 -5.52 -12.86
C ASP A 170 7.99 -4.34 -13.50
N ARG A 171 7.25 -4.59 -14.59
CA ARG A 171 6.41 -3.58 -15.22
C ARG A 171 5.10 -3.36 -14.50
N LEU A 172 4.70 -2.10 -14.46
CA LEU A 172 3.49 -1.62 -13.83
C LEU A 172 2.21 -2.24 -14.43
N GLU A 173 2.20 -2.51 -15.73
CA GLU A 173 1.11 -3.16 -16.43
C GLU A 173 0.84 -4.57 -15.89
N TYR A 174 1.90 -5.36 -15.70
CA TYR A 174 1.85 -6.71 -15.14
C TYR A 174 1.26 -6.68 -13.72
N TRP A 175 1.75 -5.77 -12.89
CA TRP A 175 1.26 -5.58 -11.51
C TRP A 175 -0.22 -5.24 -11.44
N ARG A 176 -0.70 -4.38 -12.33
CA ARG A 176 -2.10 -3.98 -12.35
C ARG A 176 -3.01 -5.13 -12.75
N VAL A 177 -2.64 -5.91 -13.75
CA VAL A 177 -3.41 -7.10 -14.15
C VAL A 177 -3.55 -8.04 -12.97
N TYR A 178 -2.44 -8.37 -12.32
CA TYR A 178 -2.48 -9.19 -11.12
C TYR A 178 -3.34 -8.59 -10.01
N SER A 179 -3.15 -7.31 -9.67
CA SER A 179 -3.89 -6.67 -8.58
C SER A 179 -5.40 -6.84 -8.76
N ARG A 180 -5.89 -6.69 -9.99
CA ARG A 180 -7.30 -6.85 -10.30
C ARG A 180 -7.75 -8.33 -10.26
N VAL A 181 -6.95 -9.22 -10.82
CA VAL A 181 -7.24 -10.67 -10.81
C VAL A 181 -7.24 -11.21 -9.39
N ALA A 182 -6.27 -10.81 -8.56
CA ALA A 182 -6.18 -11.20 -7.15
C ALA A 182 -7.35 -10.63 -6.32
N ASP A 183 -7.77 -9.38 -6.55
CA ASP A 183 -8.94 -8.77 -5.88
C ASP A 183 -10.23 -9.56 -6.16
N ILE A 184 -10.49 -9.89 -7.43
CA ILE A 184 -11.64 -10.70 -7.83
C ILE A 184 -11.51 -12.13 -7.28
N ALA A 185 -10.35 -12.75 -7.40
CA ALA A 185 -10.11 -14.09 -6.91
C ALA A 185 -10.30 -14.18 -5.39
N THR A 186 -9.84 -13.19 -4.63
CA THR A 186 -10.03 -13.08 -3.18
C THR A 186 -11.52 -13.10 -2.82
N SER A 187 -12.37 -12.39 -3.59
CA SER A 187 -13.82 -12.39 -3.37
C SER A 187 -14.49 -13.76 -3.59
N ARG A 188 -13.83 -14.66 -4.33
CA ARG A 188 -14.29 -16.04 -4.62
C ARG A 188 -13.74 -17.07 -3.63
N GLY A 189 -12.82 -16.67 -2.75
CA GLY A 189 -12.24 -17.52 -1.71
C GLY A 189 -10.77 -17.88 -1.92
N SER A 190 -10.23 -18.66 -0.98
CA SER A 190 -8.82 -19.01 -0.88
C SER A 190 -8.28 -19.78 -2.09
N GLU A 191 -9.00 -20.78 -2.58
CA GLU A 191 -8.59 -21.58 -3.73
C GLU A 191 -8.48 -20.75 -5.02
N ALA A 192 -9.45 -19.87 -5.26
CA ALA A 192 -9.41 -18.97 -6.41
C ALA A 192 -8.20 -18.03 -6.34
N LEU A 193 -7.85 -17.54 -5.14
CA LEU A 193 -6.67 -16.71 -4.95
C LEU A 193 -5.36 -17.48 -5.20
N LEU A 194 -5.28 -18.74 -4.77
CA LEU A 194 -4.12 -19.60 -5.06
C LEU A 194 -3.97 -19.89 -6.57
N GLU A 195 -5.09 -20.12 -7.26
CA GLU A 195 -5.10 -20.26 -8.72
C GLU A 195 -4.64 -18.98 -9.41
N ALA A 196 -5.09 -17.83 -8.94
CA ALA A 196 -4.63 -16.53 -9.42
C ALA A 196 -3.13 -16.36 -9.21
N GLU A 197 -2.59 -16.66 -8.03
CA GLU A 197 -1.14 -16.60 -7.74
C GLU A 197 -0.32 -17.48 -8.67
N ALA A 198 -0.80 -18.67 -9.00
CA ALA A 198 -0.09 -19.58 -9.91
C ALA A 198 0.08 -19.00 -11.33
N LEU A 199 -0.75 -18.02 -11.73
CA LEU A 199 -0.59 -17.30 -12.99
C LEU A 199 0.52 -16.24 -12.95
N PHE A 200 0.95 -15.84 -11.75
CA PHE A 200 1.92 -14.76 -11.53
C PHE A 200 3.02 -15.17 -10.55
N PRO A 201 3.98 -16.03 -10.96
CA PRO A 201 4.93 -16.68 -10.06
C PRO A 201 6.07 -15.77 -9.56
N GLN A 202 6.24 -14.56 -10.09
CA GLN A 202 7.31 -13.64 -9.66
C GLN A 202 6.85 -12.72 -8.54
N SER A 203 7.77 -12.27 -7.69
CA SER A 203 7.48 -11.52 -6.44
C SER A 203 6.57 -10.31 -6.67
N MET A 204 5.29 -10.46 -6.32
CA MET A 204 4.25 -9.46 -6.57
C MET A 204 4.30 -8.28 -5.59
N PRO A 205 3.80 -7.09 -5.98
CA PRO A 205 3.69 -5.94 -5.08
C PRO A 205 2.68 -6.19 -3.96
N GLU A 206 2.83 -5.41 -2.88
CA GLU A 206 1.86 -5.37 -1.78
C GLU A 206 0.54 -4.82 -2.30
N THR A 207 -0.37 -5.72 -2.63
CA THR A 207 -1.76 -5.38 -2.92
C THR A 207 -2.55 -5.52 -1.64
N ALA A 208 -3.22 -4.44 -1.23
CA ALA A 208 -4.15 -4.49 -0.11
C ALA A 208 -5.39 -5.27 -0.55
N LEU A 209 -5.35 -6.61 -0.41
CA LEU A 209 -6.47 -7.48 -0.72
C LEU A 209 -7.59 -7.31 0.32
N LYS A 210 -8.84 -7.32 -0.15
CA LYS A 210 -10.03 -7.29 0.70
C LYS A 210 -10.60 -8.69 0.82
N TYR A 211 -10.27 -9.37 1.91
CA TYR A 211 -10.77 -10.71 2.20
C TYR A 211 -12.27 -10.68 2.57
N PRO A 212 -13.12 -11.56 2.02
CA PRO A 212 -14.50 -11.72 2.50
C PRO A 212 -14.55 -12.30 3.92
N GLU A 213 -15.69 -12.21 4.61
CA GLU A 213 -15.82 -12.66 6.02
C GLU A 213 -15.58 -14.17 6.19
N ASP A 214 -16.00 -14.96 5.23
CA ASP A 214 -15.90 -16.43 5.18
C ASP A 214 -14.61 -16.92 4.50
N PHE A 215 -13.62 -16.04 4.29
CA PHE A 215 -12.36 -16.42 3.66
C PHE A 215 -11.60 -17.46 4.51
N ASP A 216 -11.23 -18.58 3.90
CA ASP A 216 -10.41 -19.62 4.53
C ASP A 216 -8.93 -19.21 4.57
N PHE A 217 -8.58 -18.41 5.58
CA PHE A 217 -7.20 -17.98 5.82
C PHE A 217 -6.27 -19.16 6.11
N ALA A 218 -6.73 -20.16 6.86
CA ALA A 218 -5.91 -21.30 7.25
C ALA A 218 -5.48 -22.11 6.01
N GLY A 219 -6.44 -22.45 5.14
CA GLY A 219 -6.16 -23.15 3.89
C GLY A 219 -5.28 -22.36 2.94
N TYR A 220 -5.51 -21.04 2.82
CA TYR A 220 -4.67 -20.17 1.99
C TYR A 220 -3.22 -20.10 2.52
N VAL A 221 -3.02 -19.79 3.80
CA VAL A 221 -1.69 -19.64 4.43
C VAL A 221 -0.87 -20.93 4.34
N ALA A 222 -1.52 -22.10 4.46
CA ALA A 222 -0.87 -23.40 4.35
C ALA A 222 -0.38 -23.74 2.93
N LYS A 223 -1.02 -23.19 1.89
CA LYS A 223 -0.78 -23.57 0.49
C LYS A 223 -0.05 -22.51 -0.31
N THR A 224 -0.14 -21.23 0.06
CA THR A 224 0.49 -20.15 -0.71
C THR A 224 2.01 -20.29 -0.68
N GLN A 225 2.61 -20.17 -1.87
CA GLN A 225 4.06 -20.08 -2.06
C GLN A 225 4.55 -18.63 -1.96
N TRP A 226 3.63 -17.67 -1.87
CA TRP A 226 3.96 -16.25 -1.86
C TRP A 226 4.13 -15.74 -0.43
N ASP A 227 5.38 -15.51 0.00
CA ASP A 227 5.68 -15.10 1.37
C ASP A 227 4.98 -13.78 1.78
N LYS A 228 4.85 -12.83 0.84
CA LYS A 228 4.10 -11.59 1.11
C LYS A 228 2.60 -11.83 1.19
N GLY A 229 2.04 -12.68 0.32
CA GLY A 229 0.63 -13.07 0.39
C GLY A 229 0.28 -13.74 1.71
N ARG A 230 1.17 -14.64 2.16
CA ARG A 230 1.11 -15.25 3.49
C ARG A 230 1.10 -14.20 4.59
N SER A 231 2.00 -13.22 4.53
CA SER A 231 2.10 -12.13 5.51
C SER A 231 0.84 -11.26 5.55
N LEU A 232 0.31 -10.87 4.39
CA LEU A 232 -0.93 -10.09 4.26
C LEU A 232 -2.15 -10.84 4.77
N ALA A 233 -2.26 -12.13 4.43
CA ALA A 233 -3.34 -12.98 4.91
C ALA A 233 -3.28 -13.19 6.43
N VAL A 234 -2.08 -13.40 7.00
CA VAL A 234 -1.91 -13.49 8.46
C VAL A 234 -2.26 -12.17 9.15
N LYS A 235 -1.86 -11.02 8.61
CA LYS A 235 -2.24 -9.69 9.13
C LYS A 235 -3.76 -9.51 9.11
N ALA A 236 -4.41 -9.83 7.99
CA ALA A 236 -5.86 -9.75 7.87
C ALA A 236 -6.59 -10.73 8.80
N TRP A 237 -6.10 -11.96 8.92
CA TRP A 237 -6.66 -12.97 9.83
C TRP A 237 -6.52 -12.54 11.29
N ALA A 238 -5.34 -12.06 11.70
CA ALA A 238 -5.09 -11.63 13.08
C ALA A 238 -5.93 -10.42 13.49
N SER A 239 -6.32 -9.56 12.55
CA SER A 239 -7.25 -8.46 12.85
C SER A 239 -8.70 -8.92 13.11
N ARG A 240 -9.04 -10.16 12.72
CA ARG A 240 -10.38 -10.76 12.90
C ARG A 240 -10.42 -11.78 14.02
N ASP A 241 -9.42 -12.64 14.08
CA ASP A 241 -9.31 -13.75 15.01
C ASP A 241 -7.85 -13.91 15.50
N PRO A 242 -7.42 -13.08 16.47
CA PRO A 242 -6.09 -13.13 17.06
C PRO A 242 -5.75 -14.49 17.68
N ASP A 243 -6.73 -15.20 18.22
CA ASP A 243 -6.53 -16.47 18.93
C ASP A 243 -6.27 -17.61 17.95
N ALA A 244 -6.99 -17.65 16.82
CA ALA A 244 -6.71 -18.61 15.77
C ALA A 244 -5.32 -18.41 15.15
N VAL A 245 -4.89 -17.16 14.97
CA VAL A 245 -3.52 -16.87 14.52
C VAL A 245 -2.48 -17.24 15.58
N ALA A 246 -2.74 -16.98 16.87
CA ALA A 246 -1.84 -17.44 17.93
C ALA A 246 -1.71 -18.97 17.95
N ALA A 247 -2.80 -19.71 17.69
CA ALA A 247 -2.77 -21.16 17.56
C ALA A 247 -1.95 -21.62 16.35
N LEU A 248 -2.09 -20.96 15.19
CA LEU A 248 -1.26 -21.18 14.01
C LEU A 248 0.22 -20.99 14.34
N LEU A 249 0.59 -19.86 14.95
CA LEU A 249 1.98 -19.53 15.29
C LEU A 249 2.59 -20.54 16.27
N LYS A 250 1.80 -21.04 17.24
CA LYS A 250 2.23 -22.09 18.19
C LYS A 250 2.43 -23.45 17.54
N SER A 251 1.70 -23.76 16.48
CA SER A 251 1.75 -25.08 15.83
C SER A 251 3.08 -25.38 15.13
N GLY A 252 3.86 -24.34 14.80
CA GLY A 252 5.07 -24.47 13.98
C GLY A 252 4.80 -24.72 12.50
N SER A 253 3.53 -24.68 12.06
CA SER A 253 3.14 -24.88 10.65
C SER A 253 3.59 -23.76 9.71
N VAL A 254 4.03 -22.63 10.28
CA VAL A 254 4.57 -21.49 9.55
C VAL A 254 5.92 -21.10 10.13
N ASN A 255 6.85 -20.69 9.27
CA ASN A 255 8.11 -20.13 9.72
C ASN A 255 7.87 -18.71 10.24
N ILE A 256 7.79 -18.58 11.57
CA ILE A 256 7.53 -17.32 12.25
C ILE A 256 8.64 -16.26 12.04
N ARG A 257 9.82 -16.68 11.55
CA ARG A 257 10.98 -15.80 11.26
C ARG A 257 10.82 -14.97 9.98
N ASP A 258 9.93 -15.36 9.07
CA ASP A 258 9.77 -14.72 7.76
C ASP A 258 8.87 -13.47 7.83
N GLY A 259 8.88 -12.75 8.95
CA GLY A 259 8.02 -11.57 9.18
C GLY A 259 6.56 -11.90 9.48
N ILE A 260 6.21 -13.19 9.59
CA ILE A 260 4.85 -13.66 9.89
C ILE A 260 4.41 -13.22 11.30
N ALA A 261 5.29 -13.34 12.30
CA ALA A 261 4.99 -12.87 13.66
C ALA A 261 4.74 -11.35 13.71
N SER A 262 5.57 -10.59 12.99
CA SER A 262 5.42 -9.13 12.85
C SER A 262 4.08 -8.78 12.21
N SER A 263 3.72 -9.47 11.12
CA SER A 263 2.44 -9.28 10.42
C SER A 263 1.23 -9.62 11.28
N ALA A 264 1.31 -10.69 12.08
CA ALA A 264 0.26 -11.05 13.02
C ALA A 264 0.04 -9.96 14.08
N MET A 265 1.12 -9.48 14.71
CA MET A 265 1.05 -8.38 15.69
C MET A 265 0.43 -7.12 15.07
N ASP A 266 0.88 -6.76 13.87
CA ASP A 266 0.34 -5.65 13.10
C ASP A 266 -1.16 -5.80 12.82
N GLY A 267 -1.60 -7.04 12.57
CA GLY A 267 -3.01 -7.39 12.39
C GLY A 267 -3.82 -7.18 13.67
N VAL A 268 -3.34 -7.68 14.81
CA VAL A 268 -4.01 -7.46 16.11
C VAL A 268 -4.08 -5.97 16.43
N ALA A 269 -3.02 -5.21 16.14
CA ALA A 269 -2.95 -3.77 16.37
C ALA A 269 -3.91 -2.92 15.51
N ILE A 270 -4.48 -3.48 14.44
CA ILE A 270 -5.55 -2.83 13.66
C ILE A 270 -6.88 -2.84 14.43
N ALA A 271 -7.16 -3.91 15.18
CA ALA A 271 -8.46 -4.13 15.83
C ALA A 271 -8.44 -3.90 17.35
N ALA A 272 -7.26 -3.76 17.96
CA ALA A 272 -7.07 -3.68 19.40
C ALA A 272 -6.27 -2.45 19.86
N ASP A 273 -6.40 -2.10 21.14
CA ASP A 273 -5.54 -1.11 21.78
C ASP A 273 -4.16 -1.70 22.14
N ASP A 274 -3.20 -0.83 22.45
CA ASP A 274 -1.82 -1.26 22.69
C ASP A 274 -1.72 -2.22 23.88
N ALA A 275 -2.53 -2.00 24.93
CA ALA A 275 -2.56 -2.88 26.10
C ALA A 275 -3.02 -4.30 25.76
N SER A 276 -4.01 -4.43 24.88
CA SER A 276 -4.50 -5.72 24.39
C SER A 276 -3.47 -6.41 23.51
N VAL A 277 -2.76 -5.65 22.65
CA VAL A 277 -1.67 -6.20 21.82
C VAL A 277 -0.52 -6.71 22.69
N VAL A 278 -0.10 -5.92 23.70
CA VAL A 278 0.93 -6.33 24.68
C VAL A 278 0.53 -7.63 25.37
N LYS A 279 -0.72 -7.71 25.86
CA LYS A 279 -1.24 -8.89 26.56
C LYS A 279 -1.23 -10.11 25.64
N TRP A 280 -1.80 -9.98 24.45
CA TRP A 280 -1.85 -11.05 23.45
C TRP A 280 -0.45 -11.56 23.10
N LEU A 281 0.48 -10.63 22.82
CA LEU A 281 1.86 -10.98 22.47
C LEU A 281 2.54 -11.72 23.63
N GLY A 282 2.43 -11.21 24.85
CA GLY A 282 3.02 -11.84 26.04
C GLY A 282 2.47 -13.23 26.33
N GLU A 283 1.15 -13.42 26.17
CA GLU A 283 0.50 -14.73 26.34
C GLU A 283 0.96 -15.73 25.26
N TRP A 284 1.04 -15.30 24.00
CA TRP A 284 1.52 -16.15 22.92
C TRP A 284 3.00 -16.53 23.07
N THR A 285 3.88 -15.55 23.30
CA THR A 285 5.33 -15.79 23.38
C THR A 285 5.74 -16.55 24.64
N SER A 286 4.93 -16.52 25.70
CA SER A 286 5.16 -17.32 26.91
C SER A 286 5.15 -18.83 26.66
N ALA A 287 4.48 -19.28 25.58
CA ALA A 287 4.43 -20.69 25.18
C ALA A 287 5.64 -21.13 24.34
N LEU A 288 6.51 -20.20 23.94
CA LEU A 288 7.67 -20.48 23.10
C LEU A 288 8.88 -20.86 23.95
N GLY A 289 9.76 -21.70 23.39
CA GLY A 289 11.08 -21.95 23.97
C GLY A 289 11.92 -20.66 24.00
N LYS A 290 12.83 -20.55 24.98
CA LYS A 290 13.61 -19.33 25.24
C LYS A 290 14.27 -18.76 23.98
N ASP A 291 15.01 -19.58 23.24
CA ASP A 291 15.76 -19.13 22.06
C ASP A 291 14.82 -18.67 20.93
N THR A 292 13.69 -19.36 20.74
CA THR A 292 12.67 -18.97 19.75
C THR A 292 11.96 -17.68 20.15
N ARG A 293 11.66 -17.51 21.45
CA ARG A 293 11.03 -16.30 21.99
C ARG A 293 11.91 -15.07 21.78
N GLU A 294 13.19 -15.18 22.13
CA GLU A 294 14.16 -14.09 21.97
C GLU A 294 14.29 -13.69 20.49
N ASP A 295 14.43 -14.67 19.60
CA ASP A 295 14.57 -14.43 18.16
C ASP A 295 13.30 -13.81 17.54
N VAL A 296 12.11 -14.27 17.92
CA VAL A 296 10.83 -13.69 17.48
C VAL A 296 10.71 -12.23 17.92
N LEU A 297 10.94 -11.96 19.21
CA LEU A 297 10.81 -10.60 19.76
C LEU A 297 11.88 -9.65 19.21
N GLY A 298 13.10 -10.15 18.99
CA GLY A 298 14.20 -9.39 18.39
C GLY A 298 13.98 -8.98 16.94
N ASN A 299 13.06 -9.65 16.21
CA ASN A 299 12.70 -9.32 14.83
C ASN A 299 11.27 -8.81 14.67
N LEU A 300 10.54 -8.60 15.77
CA LEU A 300 9.10 -8.32 15.77
C LEU A 300 8.75 -6.99 15.11
N LEU A 301 9.62 -5.98 15.23
CA LEU A 301 9.34 -4.62 14.74
C LEU A 301 9.74 -4.40 13.27
N ARG A 302 10.07 -5.46 12.53
CA ARG A 302 10.50 -5.36 11.13
C ARG A 302 9.42 -4.81 10.19
N GLN A 303 8.15 -5.11 10.46
CA GLN A 303 7.00 -4.69 9.65
C GLN A 303 6.02 -3.83 10.46
N GLU A 304 6.45 -3.28 11.62
CA GLU A 304 5.56 -2.46 12.45
C GLU A 304 5.11 -1.22 11.65
N THR A 305 3.79 -1.04 11.55
CA THR A 305 3.21 0.10 10.84
C THR A 305 2.63 1.17 11.77
N ARG A 306 2.42 0.84 13.06
CA ARG A 306 1.77 1.71 14.05
C ARG A 306 2.80 2.39 14.95
N GLN A 307 3.01 3.70 14.75
CA GLN A 307 3.92 4.48 15.59
C GLN A 307 3.64 4.31 17.09
N GLY A 308 4.69 4.00 17.84
CA GLY A 308 4.66 3.92 19.31
C GLY A 308 4.26 2.56 19.87
N LEU A 309 3.78 1.62 19.04
CA LEU A 309 3.44 0.28 19.52
C LEU A 309 4.67 -0.43 20.08
N GLY A 310 5.82 -0.33 19.40
CA GLY A 310 7.08 -0.86 19.92
C GLY A 310 7.45 -0.36 21.32
N VAL A 311 7.19 0.92 21.62
CA VAL A 311 7.43 1.52 22.95
C VAL A 311 6.45 0.97 23.99
N ALA A 312 5.17 0.82 23.62
CA ALA A 312 4.16 0.22 24.49
C ALA A 312 4.48 -1.25 24.82
N LEU A 313 5.02 -2.00 23.87
CA LEU A 313 5.51 -3.37 24.08
C LEU A 313 6.66 -3.40 25.09
N VAL A 314 7.66 -2.52 24.94
CA VAL A 314 8.74 -2.41 25.92
C VAL A 314 8.21 -2.07 27.31
N ALA A 315 7.29 -1.12 27.43
CA ALA A 315 6.75 -0.73 28.74
C ALA A 315 5.84 -1.80 29.37
N GLY A 316 5.14 -2.59 28.56
CA GLY A 316 4.07 -3.47 29.01
C GLY A 316 4.43 -4.95 29.18
N LEU A 317 5.49 -5.44 28.52
CA LEU A 317 5.91 -6.85 28.65
C LEU A 317 6.47 -7.14 30.05
N SER A 318 6.09 -8.28 30.62
CA SER A 318 6.35 -8.57 32.04
C SER A 318 7.79 -9.04 32.33
N THR A 319 8.44 -9.72 31.39
CA THR A 319 9.80 -10.25 31.57
C THR A 319 10.87 -9.25 31.10
N PRO A 320 11.92 -9.00 31.90
CA PRO A 320 13.05 -8.17 31.49
C PRO A 320 13.65 -8.57 30.14
N GLU A 321 13.79 -9.88 29.91
CA GLU A 321 14.39 -10.43 28.68
C GLU A 321 13.58 -10.07 27.43
N ASP A 322 12.25 -10.08 27.52
CA ASP A 322 11.37 -9.72 26.41
C ASP A 322 11.43 -8.23 26.12
N ARG A 323 11.41 -7.40 27.18
CA ARG A 323 11.55 -5.95 27.04
C ARG A 323 12.88 -5.60 26.39
N ILE A 324 13.96 -6.24 26.82
CA ILE A 324 15.30 -6.11 26.25
C ILE A 324 15.29 -6.50 24.76
N ALA A 325 14.71 -7.65 24.41
CA ALA A 325 14.64 -8.12 23.02
C ALA A 325 13.85 -7.17 22.10
N VAL A 326 12.69 -6.69 22.55
CA VAL A 326 11.87 -5.73 21.77
C VAL A 326 12.55 -4.37 21.67
N ALA A 327 13.15 -3.87 22.76
CA ALA A 327 13.90 -2.61 22.72
C ALA A 327 15.07 -2.69 21.76
N ALA A 328 15.85 -3.78 21.79
CA ALA A 328 16.93 -4.04 20.85
C ALA A 328 16.43 -4.11 19.39
N SER A 329 15.24 -4.70 19.17
CA SER A 329 14.58 -4.70 17.86
C SER A 329 14.27 -3.27 17.39
N GLY A 330 13.75 -2.40 18.28
CA GLY A 330 13.46 -1.00 17.99
C GLY A 330 14.70 -0.20 17.61
N LEU A 331 15.83 -0.45 18.29
CA LEU A 331 17.13 0.15 17.94
C LEU A 331 17.60 -0.29 16.54
N ARG A 332 17.30 -1.53 16.12
CA ARG A 332 17.72 -2.11 14.84
C ARG A 332 16.85 -1.66 13.66
N HIS A 333 15.54 -1.54 13.89
CA HIS A 333 14.54 -1.39 12.83
C HIS A 333 13.99 0.03 12.69
N ASN A 334 14.61 1.03 13.32
CA ASN A 334 14.33 2.45 13.08
C ASN A 334 14.88 2.95 11.72
N TRP A 335 14.22 2.51 10.64
CA TRP A 335 14.58 2.87 9.26
C TRP A 335 13.91 4.17 8.81
N SER A 336 12.87 4.63 9.52
CA SER A 336 12.16 5.88 9.28
C SER A 336 12.94 7.13 9.73
N GLY A 337 14.01 6.95 10.52
CA GLY A 337 14.81 8.05 11.04
C GLY A 337 14.20 8.75 12.25
N ASP A 338 13.21 8.13 12.89
CA ASP A 338 12.59 8.57 14.14
C ASP A 338 13.60 8.53 15.29
N SER A 339 13.20 8.94 16.50
CA SER A 339 14.08 8.84 17.68
C SER A 339 14.05 7.42 18.23
N VAL A 340 15.21 6.81 18.50
CA VAL A 340 15.28 5.54 19.25
C VAL A 340 15.21 5.71 20.77
N ALA A 341 15.39 6.92 21.29
CA ALA A 341 15.39 7.20 22.74
C ALA A 341 14.14 6.66 23.47
N PRO A 342 12.90 6.76 22.93
CA PRO A 342 11.71 6.26 23.62
C PRO A 342 11.75 4.76 23.96
N TYR A 343 12.45 3.94 23.16
CA TYR A 343 12.60 2.51 23.47
C TYR A 343 13.46 2.28 24.71
N LEU A 344 14.53 3.06 24.89
CA LEU A 344 15.40 2.98 26.07
C LEU A 344 14.75 3.62 27.30
N GLU A 345 14.01 4.71 27.11
CA GLU A 345 13.28 5.39 28.18
C GLU A 345 12.13 4.54 28.75
N ALA A 346 11.50 3.71 27.92
CA ALA A 346 10.47 2.77 28.34
C ALA A 346 11.01 1.62 29.21
N LEU A 347 12.32 1.38 29.22
CA LEU A 347 12.92 0.34 30.08
C LEU A 347 13.02 0.83 31.54
N PRO A 348 12.59 0.00 32.51
CA PRO A 348 12.39 0.43 33.89
C PRO A 348 13.69 0.73 34.66
N ASN A 349 14.84 0.23 34.20
CA ASN A 349 16.11 0.36 34.92
C ASN A 349 17.33 0.36 33.97
N ALA A 350 18.49 0.73 34.53
CA ALA A 350 19.75 0.84 33.77
C ALA A 350 20.28 -0.51 33.26
N ALA A 351 20.06 -1.61 34.01
CA ALA A 351 20.53 -2.94 33.59
C ALA A 351 19.81 -3.42 32.33
N GLU A 352 18.51 -3.19 32.23
CA GLU A 352 17.74 -3.52 31.02
C GLU A 352 18.13 -2.63 29.84
N ARG A 353 18.37 -1.32 30.07
CA ARG A 353 18.90 -0.43 29.02
C ARG A 353 20.23 -0.92 28.47
N GLN A 354 21.17 -1.25 29.34
CA GLN A 354 22.47 -1.83 28.96
C GLN A 354 22.29 -3.16 28.20
N GLY A 355 21.38 -4.02 28.66
CA GLY A 355 21.04 -5.28 27.99
C GLY A 355 20.54 -5.09 26.56
N ALA A 356 19.61 -4.16 26.33
CA ALA A 356 19.07 -3.84 25.01
C ALA A 356 20.15 -3.32 24.05
N VAL A 357 21.01 -2.42 24.52
CA VAL A 357 22.12 -1.87 23.73
C VAL A 357 23.14 -2.96 23.40
N ALA A 358 23.50 -3.81 24.36
CA ALA A 358 24.42 -4.91 24.14
C ALA A 358 23.87 -5.95 23.14
N GLN A 359 22.58 -6.29 23.24
CA GLN A 359 21.94 -7.23 22.31
C GLN A 359 21.81 -6.63 20.90
N TRP A 360 21.45 -5.36 20.77
CA TRP A 360 21.47 -4.66 19.49
C TRP A 360 22.86 -4.70 18.86
N TRP A 361 23.88 -4.37 19.64
CA TRP A 361 25.28 -4.36 19.18
C TRP A 361 25.74 -5.73 18.67
N ASN A 362 25.42 -6.81 19.39
CA ASN A 362 25.79 -8.17 18.97
C ASN A 362 25.14 -8.60 17.65
N ASN A 363 24.07 -7.92 17.23
CA ASN A 363 23.36 -8.18 15.98
C ASN A 363 23.77 -7.22 14.83
N VAL A 364 24.73 -6.34 15.09
CA VAL A 364 25.32 -5.47 14.06
C VAL A 364 26.22 -6.30 13.14
N PRO A 365 26.00 -6.31 11.81
CA PRO A 365 26.85 -7.04 10.87
C PRO A 365 28.29 -6.49 10.87
N THR A 366 29.28 -7.37 10.83
CA THR A 366 30.66 -6.99 10.52
C THR A 366 30.76 -6.63 9.03
N GLY A 367 31.46 -5.54 8.69
CA GLY A 367 31.62 -5.09 7.30
C GLY A 367 30.49 -4.23 6.74
N MET A 368 29.93 -3.33 7.56
CA MET A 368 28.89 -2.39 7.14
C MET A 368 29.32 -1.45 6.01
N ARG A 369 28.37 -1.17 5.11
CA ARG A 369 28.52 -0.11 4.10
C ARG A 369 28.47 1.27 4.78
N ALA A 370 29.07 2.28 4.15
CA ALA A 370 29.16 3.64 4.71
C ALA A 370 27.79 4.20 5.19
N GLY A 371 26.72 4.02 4.41
CA GLY A 371 25.38 4.46 4.80
C GLY A 371 24.81 3.73 6.03
N GLN A 372 25.16 2.45 6.24
CA GLN A 372 24.76 1.71 7.44
C GLN A 372 25.51 2.19 8.68
N ARG A 373 26.80 2.54 8.52
CA ARG A 373 27.60 3.14 9.59
C ARG A 373 27.03 4.48 10.06
N THR A 374 26.66 5.37 9.13
CA THR A 374 26.02 6.66 9.46
C THR A 374 24.68 6.48 10.21
N MET A 375 23.86 5.50 9.81
CA MET A 375 22.61 5.21 10.53
C MET A 375 22.89 4.71 11.95
N MET A 376 23.93 3.88 12.13
CA MET A 376 24.33 3.43 13.46
C MET A 376 24.87 4.54 14.34
N GLU A 377 25.72 5.42 13.82
CA GLU A 377 26.22 6.59 14.54
C GLU A 377 25.07 7.48 15.00
N LYS A 378 24.09 7.75 14.11
CA LYS A 378 22.88 8.50 14.47
C LYS A 378 22.06 7.79 15.56
N THR A 379 21.88 6.48 15.44
CA THR A 379 21.16 5.67 16.43
C THR A 379 21.85 5.76 17.78
N PHE A 380 23.17 5.66 17.79
CA PHE A 380 24.02 5.72 18.96
C PHE A 380 23.99 7.08 19.66
N ASP A 381 24.09 8.17 18.90
CA ASP A 381 24.01 9.54 19.45
C ASP A 381 22.64 9.81 20.10
N GLN A 382 21.57 9.16 19.64
CA GLN A 382 20.23 9.26 20.22
C GLN A 382 20.07 8.45 21.52
N MET A 383 20.98 7.52 21.83
CA MET A 383 20.85 6.67 23.03
C MET A 383 21.18 7.39 24.33
N ASN A 384 21.86 8.54 24.29
CA ASN A 384 22.32 9.30 25.47
C ASN A 384 23.00 8.39 26.53
N LEU A 385 23.90 7.52 26.08
CA LEU A 385 24.57 6.56 26.96
C LEU A 385 25.53 7.29 27.95
N PRO A 386 25.76 6.72 29.14
CA PRO A 386 26.83 7.19 30.02
C PRO A 386 28.19 7.18 29.29
N PRO A 387 29.08 8.17 29.51
CA PRO A 387 30.33 8.31 28.76
C PRO A 387 31.22 7.05 28.71
N ALA A 388 31.25 6.27 29.80
CA ALA A 388 32.05 5.04 29.86
C ALA A 388 31.48 3.90 28.96
N GLU A 389 30.16 3.83 28.83
CA GLU A 389 29.49 2.88 27.92
C GLU A 389 29.63 3.36 26.47
N GLU A 390 29.54 4.68 26.28
CA GLU A 390 29.77 5.31 24.99
C GLU A 390 31.18 4.98 24.44
N GLU A 391 32.21 5.14 25.28
CA GLU A 391 33.60 4.87 24.92
C GLU A 391 33.84 3.39 24.60
N GLN A 392 33.29 2.46 25.38
CA GLN A 392 33.39 1.01 25.10
C GLN A 392 32.72 0.62 23.77
N LEU A 393 31.56 1.18 23.47
CA LEU A 393 30.84 0.89 22.23
C LEU A 393 31.53 1.54 21.02
N ARG A 394 32.01 2.78 21.13
CA ARG A 394 32.75 3.46 20.05
C ARG A 394 34.07 2.75 19.74
N ALA A 395 34.80 2.25 20.76
CA ALA A 395 36.03 1.48 20.54
C ALA A 395 35.80 0.23 19.68
N ARG A 396 34.65 -0.42 19.83
CA ARG A 396 34.24 -1.58 19.02
C ARG A 396 33.77 -1.22 17.61
N MET A 397 33.43 0.04 17.31
CA MET A 397 33.06 0.50 15.95
C MET A 397 34.29 0.74 15.05
N THR A 398 35.46 0.94 15.65
CA THR A 398 36.73 1.21 14.96
C THR A 398 37.56 -0.04 14.67
N GLU A 399 37.21 -1.17 15.27
CA GLU A 399 37.71 -2.52 14.95
C GLU A 399 36.90 -3.13 13.79
#